data_AF-A0A967SDK8-F1
#
_entry.id   AF-A0A967SDK8-F1
#
_cell.length_a   1.000
_cell.length_b   1.000
_cell.length_c   1.000
_cell.angle_alpha   90.00
_cell.angle_beta   90.00
_cell.angle_gamma   90.00
#
_symmetry.space_group_name_H-M   'P 1'
#
loop_
_entity.id
_entity.type
_entity.pdbx_description
1 polymer ?
#
loop_
_entity_poly.entity_id
_entity_poly.type
_entity_poly.pdbx_seq_one_letter_code
_entity_poly.pdbx_strand_id
1 'polypeptide(L)'
;MVAVTLALPVGAAHEAAEEAGVIQLAARAVLDALAPGLDSLGARTSLRCGRGATGFTLLAPPATWRAATSMLTDGLSEPVADSTALAWPAHADAWSGRPGWTTATPHGRSGWSPARLCSVRRTPGHDPLAGCRRPSS
;
A
#
# COMPACT_ATOMS: atom_id res chain seq x y z
N MET A 1 1.57 -17.45 23.03
CA MET A 1 2.14 -16.80 21.83
C MET A 1 1.00 -16.43 20.90
N VAL A 2 1.17 -15.37 20.12
CA VAL A 2 0.25 -14.95 19.06
C VAL A 2 1.04 -14.94 17.75
N ALA A 3 0.44 -15.50 16.70
CA ALA A 3 1.00 -15.52 15.35
C ALA A 3 0.19 -14.58 14.45
N VAL A 4 0.87 -13.67 13.77
CA VAL A 4 0.27 -12.75 12.80
C VAL A 4 0.97 -12.96 11.46
N THR A 5 0.20 -13.13 10.39
CA THR A 5 0.75 -13.24 9.03
C THR A 5 0.23 -12.10 8.17
N LEU A 6 1.15 -11.36 7.56
CA LEU A 6 0.87 -10.33 6.57
C LEU A 6 1.29 -10.87 5.21
N ALA A 7 0.41 -10.77 4.21
CA ALA A 7 0.69 -11.19 2.85
C ALA A 7 0.59 -9.99 1.91
N LEU A 8 1.69 -9.67 1.25
CA LEU A 8 1.72 -8.68 0.18
C LEU A 8 1.52 -9.39 -1.16
N PRO A 9 0.63 -8.92 -2.05
CA PRO A 9 0.38 -9.51 -3.37
C PRO A 9 1.50 -9.17 -4.37
N VAL A 10 2.75 -9.26 -3.92
CA VAL A 10 3.96 -8.97 -4.68
C VAL A 10 4.94 -10.11 -4.39
N GLY A 11 5.48 -10.73 -5.43
CA GLY A 11 6.36 -11.90 -5.34
C GLY A 11 7.14 -12.06 -6.64
N ALA A 12 7.96 -13.10 -6.75
CA ALA A 12 8.98 -13.24 -7.81
C ALA A 12 8.46 -13.10 -9.26
N ALA A 13 7.17 -13.33 -9.54
CA ALA A 13 6.59 -13.08 -10.86
C ALA A 13 6.50 -11.59 -11.24
N HIS A 14 6.75 -10.68 -10.31
CA HIS A 14 6.77 -9.23 -10.53
C HIS A 14 8.19 -8.71 -10.77
N GLU A 15 9.21 -9.57 -10.70
CA GLU A 15 10.62 -9.21 -10.95
C GLU A 15 10.93 -9.34 -12.46
N ALA A 16 11.78 -8.47 -12.98
CA ALA A 16 12.41 -8.71 -14.27
C ALA A 16 13.43 -9.87 -14.15
N ALA A 17 13.80 -10.48 -15.27
CA ALA A 17 14.71 -11.63 -15.26
C ALA A 17 16.10 -11.27 -14.70
N GLU A 18 16.55 -10.05 -14.98
CA GLU A 18 17.78 -9.42 -14.49
C GLU A 18 17.75 -9.08 -12.98
N GLU A 19 16.58 -9.12 -12.34
CA GLU A 19 16.32 -8.68 -10.97
C GLU A 19 15.82 -9.81 -10.07
N ALA A 20 16.07 -11.05 -10.47
CA ALA A 20 15.64 -12.22 -9.72
C ALA A 20 16.12 -12.14 -8.25
N GLY A 21 15.18 -12.16 -7.32
CA GLY A 21 15.41 -12.11 -5.89
C GLY A 21 15.40 -10.72 -5.26
N VAL A 22 15.17 -9.64 -6.03
CA VAL A 22 15.09 -8.26 -5.48
C VAL A 22 13.99 -8.13 -4.44
N ILE A 23 12.81 -8.73 -4.64
CA ILE A 23 11.72 -8.67 -3.67
C ILE A 23 12.12 -9.38 -2.37
N GLN A 24 12.79 -10.53 -2.47
CA GLN A 24 13.28 -11.24 -1.30
C GLN A 24 14.34 -10.43 -0.55
N LEU A 25 15.27 -9.80 -1.28
CA LEU A 25 16.33 -8.98 -0.70
C LEU A 25 15.75 -7.74 -0.01
N ALA A 26 14.82 -7.04 -0.66
CA ALA A 26 14.14 -5.88 -0.10
C ALA A 26 13.34 -6.25 1.17
N ALA A 27 12.54 -7.31 1.10
CA ALA A 27 11.78 -7.81 2.25
C ALA A 27 12.69 -8.22 3.41
N ARG A 28 13.86 -8.80 3.11
CA ARG A 28 14.85 -9.16 4.12
C ARG A 28 15.48 -7.93 4.77
N ALA A 29 15.85 -6.93 3.97
CA ALA A 29 16.43 -5.68 4.47
C ALA A 29 15.49 -4.96 5.45
N VAL A 30 14.19 -4.93 5.17
CA VAL A 30 13.18 -4.39 6.11
C VAL A 30 13.19 -5.18 7.43
N LEU A 31 13.19 -6.51 7.38
CA LEU A 31 13.21 -7.33 8.60
C LEU A 31 14.50 -7.15 9.41
N ASP A 32 15.65 -7.04 8.74
CA ASP A 32 16.93 -6.84 9.41
C ASP A 32 16.99 -5.46 10.09
N ALA A 33 16.40 -4.41 9.48
CA ALA A 33 16.28 -3.09 10.09
C ALA A 33 15.36 -3.08 11.32
N LEU A 34 14.27 -3.85 11.29
CA LEU A 34 13.31 -3.95 12.41
C LEU A 34 13.74 -4.92 13.52
N ALA A 35 14.72 -5.80 13.26
CA ALA A 35 15.09 -6.89 14.16
C ALA A 35 15.37 -6.44 15.60
N PRO A 36 16.18 -5.38 15.87
CA PRO A 36 16.44 -4.96 17.25
C PRO A 36 15.18 -4.52 18.01
N GLY A 37 14.27 -3.82 17.31
CA GLY A 37 13.01 -3.36 17.88
C GLY A 37 12.07 -4.54 18.20
N LEU A 38 11.96 -5.49 17.28
CA LEU A 38 11.14 -6.68 17.45
C LEU A 38 11.69 -7.60 18.55
N ASP A 39 13.01 -7.76 18.64
CA ASP A 39 13.68 -8.55 19.68
C ASP A 39 13.42 -7.95 21.07
N SER A 40 13.43 -6.62 21.20
CA SER A 40 13.09 -5.94 22.46
C SER A 40 11.65 -6.22 22.95
N LEU A 41 10.75 -6.53 22.01
CA LEU A 41 9.36 -6.92 22.28
C LEU A 41 9.19 -8.43 22.50
N GLY A 42 10.28 -9.20 22.45
CA GLY A 42 10.28 -10.65 22.51
C GLY A 42 9.65 -11.31 21.27
N ALA A 43 9.57 -10.58 20.16
CA ALA A 43 8.97 -11.05 18.93
C ALA A 43 10.01 -11.64 17.97
N ARG A 44 9.58 -12.55 17.10
CA ARG A 44 10.39 -13.15 16.05
C ARG A 44 9.66 -13.06 14.72
N THR A 45 10.41 -12.84 13.64
CA THR A 45 9.85 -12.78 12.29
C THR A 45 10.42 -13.86 11.39
N SER A 46 9.63 -14.26 10.41
CA SER A 46 10.09 -15.09 9.29
C SER A 46 9.50 -14.60 7.98
N LEU A 47 10.25 -14.77 6.91
CA LEU A 47 9.92 -14.34 5.57
C LEU A 47 9.67 -15.56 4.66
N ARG A 48 8.63 -15.48 3.83
CA ARG A 48 8.38 -16.43 2.75
C ARG A 48 8.10 -15.65 1.47
N CYS A 49 9.03 -15.68 0.53
CA CYS A 49 8.80 -15.14 -0.81
C CYS A 49 8.32 -16.27 -1.72
N GLY A 50 7.12 -16.12 -2.26
CA GLY A 50 6.55 -16.98 -3.27
C GLY A 50 6.53 -16.30 -4.62
N ARG A 51 6.04 -17.03 -5.64
CA ARG A 51 5.92 -16.49 -7.00
C ARG A 51 4.92 -15.33 -7.08
N GLY A 52 3.78 -15.43 -6.39
CA GLY A 52 2.71 -14.41 -6.46
C GLY A 52 2.54 -13.54 -5.22
N ALA A 53 3.25 -13.84 -4.14
CA ALA A 53 3.08 -13.13 -2.87
C ALA A 53 4.32 -13.23 -1.99
N THR A 54 4.47 -12.26 -1.10
CA THR A 54 5.50 -12.21 -0.07
C THR A 54 4.82 -12.18 1.29
N GLY A 55 5.10 -13.19 2.11
CA GLY A 55 4.52 -13.39 3.42
C GLY A 55 5.51 -13.06 4.53
N PHE A 56 5.06 -12.26 5.50
CA PHE A 56 5.76 -12.00 6.75
C PHE A 56 4.98 -12.66 7.88
N THR A 57 5.62 -13.52 8.65
CA THR A 57 5.03 -14.12 9.84
C THR A 57 5.73 -13.58 11.07
N LEU A 58 4.95 -13.01 11.98
CA LEU A 58 5.38 -12.50 13.27
C LEU A 58 4.87 -13.43 14.38
N LEU A 59 5.76 -13.86 15.26
CA LEU A 59 5.46 -14.58 16.49
C LEU A 59 5.81 -13.71 17.67
N ALA A 60 4.85 -13.39 18.54
CA ALA A 60 5.06 -12.50 19.68
C ALA A 60 4.32 -12.96 20.95
N PRO A 61 4.79 -12.55 22.14
CA PRO A 61 4.07 -12.71 23.39
C PRO A 61 2.66 -12.08 23.35
N PRO A 62 1.65 -12.65 24.04
CA PRO A 62 0.30 -12.06 24.10
C PRO A 62 0.25 -10.63 24.65
N ALA A 63 1.25 -10.22 25.43
CA ALA A 63 1.35 -8.86 25.96
C ALA A 63 1.85 -7.84 24.91
N THR A 64 2.66 -8.26 23.93
CA THR A 64 3.39 -7.35 23.02
C THR A 64 3.01 -7.50 21.55
N TRP A 65 2.20 -8.48 21.18
CA TRP A 65 1.88 -8.77 19.77
C TRP A 65 1.31 -7.57 18.99
N ARG A 66 0.50 -6.72 19.62
CA ARG A 66 -0.06 -5.54 18.96
C ARG A 66 1.04 -4.54 18.59
N ALA A 67 1.91 -4.21 19.55
CA ALA A 67 3.03 -3.31 19.32
C ALA A 67 4.01 -3.86 18.27
N ALA A 68 4.31 -5.16 18.34
CA ALA A 68 5.17 -5.81 17.35
C ALA A 68 4.54 -5.85 15.95
N THR A 69 3.20 -6.03 15.87
CA THR A 69 2.47 -5.99 14.59
C THR A 69 2.50 -4.58 14.01
N SER A 70 2.23 -3.55 14.82
CA SER A 70 2.31 -2.15 14.39
C SER A 70 3.70 -1.79 13.86
N MET A 71 4.76 -2.16 14.61
CA MET A 71 6.14 -1.93 14.16
C MET A 71 6.43 -2.60 12.81
N LEU A 72 5.95 -3.83 12.60
CA LEU A 72 6.10 -4.51 11.32
C LEU A 72 5.32 -3.81 10.19
N THR A 73 4.07 -3.39 10.43
CA THR A 73 3.27 -2.69 9.41
C THR A 73 3.81 -1.32 9.08
N ASP A 74 4.32 -0.61 10.08
CA ASP A 74 4.91 0.73 9.91
C ASP A 74 6.20 0.61 9.08
N GLY A 75 7.10 -0.33 9.44
CA GLY A 75 8.33 -0.56 8.67
C GLY A 75 8.11 -1.08 7.25
N LEU A 76 6.98 -1.75 6.97
CA LEU A 76 6.59 -2.11 5.59
C LEU A 76 6.00 -0.95 4.81
N SER A 77 5.52 0.09 5.49
CA SER A 77 4.86 1.26 4.88
C SER A 77 5.81 2.45 4.71
N GLU A 78 6.88 2.52 5.48
CA GLU A 78 7.86 3.59 5.40
C GLU A 78 8.80 3.42 4.19
N PRO A 79 9.02 4.49 3.41
CA PRO A 79 10.07 4.48 2.39
C PRO A 79 11.42 4.36 3.08
N VAL A 80 12.21 3.35 2.70
CA VAL A 80 13.57 3.16 3.23
C VAL A 80 14.40 4.40 2.88
N ALA A 81 14.70 5.25 3.86
CA ALA A 81 15.31 6.56 3.65
C ALA A 81 16.72 6.48 3.01
N ASP A 82 17.39 5.32 3.10
CA ASP A 82 18.68 5.03 2.46
C ASP A 82 18.54 4.34 1.08
N SER A 83 17.51 4.70 0.32
CA SER A 83 17.30 4.21 -1.05
C SER A 83 18.31 4.75 -2.08
N THR A 84 19.31 5.54 -1.69
CA THR A 84 20.42 5.92 -2.58
C THR A 84 21.30 4.74 -2.99
N ALA A 85 21.25 3.61 -2.28
CA ALA A 85 21.88 2.36 -2.70
C ALA A 85 21.00 1.47 -3.59
N LEU A 86 19.70 1.78 -3.72
CA LEU A 86 18.71 1.01 -4.48
C LEU A 86 17.97 1.89 -5.49
N ALA A 87 18.63 2.93 -6.01
CA ALA A 87 18.07 3.84 -6.99
C ALA A 87 17.67 3.09 -8.28
N TRP A 88 16.46 2.56 -8.26
CA TRP A 88 15.72 2.08 -9.40
C TRP A 88 15.55 3.26 -10.38
N PRO A 89 15.90 3.11 -11.66
CA PRO A 89 15.66 4.17 -12.64
C PRO A 89 14.15 4.38 -12.80
N ALA A 90 13.74 5.65 -12.78
CA ALA A 90 12.36 6.13 -12.84
C ALA A 90 11.50 5.57 -14.00
N HIS A 91 11.04 4.32 -13.89
CA HIS A 91 10.05 3.71 -14.78
C HIS A 91 8.72 3.39 -14.06
N ALA A 92 8.58 3.78 -12.79
CA ALA A 92 7.35 3.58 -12.01
C ALA A 92 6.13 4.40 -12.52
N ASP A 93 6.32 5.34 -13.46
CA ASP A 93 5.21 6.07 -14.09
C ASP A 93 4.39 5.22 -15.08
N ALA A 94 4.86 4.02 -15.44
CA ALA A 94 4.16 3.15 -16.39
C ALA A 94 3.02 2.32 -15.75
N TRP A 95 2.88 2.31 -14.41
CA TRP A 95 1.91 1.46 -13.72
C TRP A 95 0.60 2.18 -13.34
N SER A 96 0.10 3.04 -14.24
CA SER A 96 -1.30 3.50 -14.19
C SER A 96 -2.17 2.67 -15.15
N GLY A 97 -2.34 1.39 -14.82
CA GLY A 97 -3.38 0.57 -15.41
C GLY A 97 -4.77 1.07 -14.98
N ARG A 98 -5.30 2.08 -15.68
CA ARG A 98 -6.72 2.42 -15.66
C ARG A 98 -7.41 1.75 -16.85
N PRO A 99 -8.49 0.98 -16.66
CA PRO A 99 -9.31 0.52 -17.77
C PRO A 99 -10.20 1.67 -18.28
N GLY A 100 -10.06 1.97 -19.57
CA GLY A 100 -11.13 2.51 -20.43
C GLY A 100 -11.38 4.02 -20.43
N TRP A 101 -10.58 4.80 -21.18
CA TRP A 101 -11.04 6.06 -21.78
C TRP A 101 -10.46 6.15 -23.20
N THR A 102 -11.33 6.05 -24.20
CA THR A 102 -11.05 6.33 -25.61
C THR A 102 -10.66 7.81 -25.75
N THR A 103 -9.53 8.08 -26.39
CA THR A 103 -9.11 9.44 -26.75
C THR A 103 -10.02 9.99 -27.83
N ALA A 104 -11.03 10.78 -27.43
CA ALA A 104 -11.57 11.80 -28.31
C ALA A 104 -10.59 12.99 -28.28
N THR A 105 -9.91 13.23 -29.39
CA THR A 105 -9.01 14.37 -29.58
C THR A 105 -9.82 15.67 -29.67
N PRO A 106 -9.59 16.68 -28.81
CA PRO A 106 -10.02 18.03 -29.10
C PRO A 106 -8.81 18.84 -29.58
N HIS A 107 -8.86 19.30 -30.83
CA HIS A 107 -8.16 20.51 -31.22
C HIS A 107 -8.67 21.68 -30.38
N GLY A 108 -7.79 22.39 -29.67
CA GLY A 108 -8.17 23.67 -29.09
C GLY A 108 -7.37 24.10 -27.87
N ARG A 109 -6.39 24.97 -28.13
CA ARG A 109 -5.87 26.10 -27.33
C ARG A 109 -5.96 26.10 -25.79
N SER A 110 -4.83 26.58 -25.26
CA SER A 110 -4.66 27.47 -24.11
C SER A 110 -4.89 26.92 -22.70
N GLY A 111 -3.76 26.69 -22.02
CA GLY A 111 -3.41 27.46 -20.83
C GLY A 111 -4.18 27.14 -19.57
N TRP A 112 -3.55 26.40 -18.66
CA TRP A 112 -3.97 26.39 -17.26
C TRP A 112 -2.77 26.52 -16.32
N SER A 113 -2.92 27.44 -15.37
CA SER A 113 -1.95 27.84 -14.34
C SER A 113 -2.53 27.50 -12.96
N PRO A 114 -1.73 27.06 -11.97
CA PRO A 114 -2.25 26.50 -10.73
C PRO A 114 -2.46 27.59 -9.68
N ALA A 115 -3.70 28.04 -9.52
CA ALA A 115 -4.09 28.82 -8.35
C ALA A 115 -5.58 28.67 -8.07
N ARG A 116 -5.92 27.88 -7.04
CA ARG A 116 -6.89 28.20 -5.97
C ARG A 116 -7.18 26.96 -5.12
N LEU A 117 -6.51 26.91 -3.98
CA LEU A 117 -6.97 26.21 -2.78
C LEU A 117 -8.21 26.91 -2.19
N CYS A 118 -8.95 26.13 -1.41
CA CYS A 118 -9.98 26.51 -0.43
C CYS A 118 -11.38 26.88 -0.95
N SER A 119 -12.35 25.99 -0.72
CA SER A 119 -13.28 26.19 0.41
C SER A 119 -14.19 24.98 0.63
N VAL A 120 -14.22 24.52 1.88
CA VAL A 120 -15.30 23.72 2.44
C VAL A 120 -16.48 24.66 2.69
N ARG A 121 -17.67 24.32 2.19
CA ARG A 121 -18.95 24.74 2.78
C ARG A 121 -19.93 23.56 2.78
N ARG A 122 -20.40 23.20 3.98
CA ARG A 122 -21.68 22.51 4.20
C ARG A 122 -22.80 23.55 4.18
N THR A 123 -23.94 23.20 3.60
CA THR A 123 -25.29 23.68 3.97
C THR A 123 -26.36 22.81 3.27
N PRO A 124 -27.64 22.82 3.71
CA PRO A 124 -28.34 21.61 4.15
C PRO A 124 -29.60 21.33 3.33
N GLY A 125 -30.19 20.15 3.55
CA GLY A 125 -31.54 19.84 3.11
C GLY A 125 -31.62 18.60 2.26
N HIS A 126 -31.67 17.43 2.91
CA HIS A 126 -32.36 16.31 2.31
C HIS A 126 -33.04 15.50 3.41
N ASP A 127 -34.35 15.66 3.48
CA ASP A 127 -35.28 14.90 4.30
C ASP A 127 -35.67 13.64 3.49
N PRO A 128 -35.45 12.40 3.97
CA PRO A 128 -35.81 11.20 3.23
C PRO A 128 -37.11 10.58 3.78
N LEU A 129 -38.21 11.33 3.82
CA LEU A 129 -39.55 10.80 4.08
C LEU A 129 -40.63 11.54 3.27
N ALA A 130 -40.67 11.32 1.96
CA ALA A 130 -41.86 11.63 1.15
C ALA A 130 -41.88 10.76 -0.10
N GLY A 131 -42.84 9.81 -0.21
CA GLY A 131 -43.00 9.08 -1.45
C GLY A 131 -43.82 7.79 -1.49
N CYS A 132 -44.64 7.46 -0.49
CA CYS A 132 -45.66 6.42 -0.65
C CYS A 132 -46.84 6.97 -1.50
N ARG A 133 -47.00 6.52 -2.75
CA ARG A 133 -48.32 6.44 -3.40
C ARG A 133 -48.44 5.19 -4.27
N ARG A 134 -49.39 4.32 -3.91
CA ARG A 134 -49.94 3.24 -4.73
C ARG A 134 -50.83 3.81 -5.85
N PRO A 135 -50.94 3.16 -7.01
CA PRO A 135 -52.13 3.25 -7.82
C PRO A 135 -53.15 2.17 -7.39
N SER A 136 -54.39 2.60 -7.25
CA SER A 136 -55.58 1.76 -7.04
C SER A 136 -56.43 1.75 -8.31
N SER A 137 -57.00 0.58 -8.58
CA SER A 137 -58.08 0.22 -9.52
C SER A 137 -57.82 0.34 -11.02
#